data_AF-A0A1M6DKE6-F1
#
_entry.id   AF-A0A1M6DKE6-F1
#
_cell.length_a   1.000
_cell.length_b   1.000
_cell.length_c   1.000
_cell.angle_alpha   90.00
_cell.angle_beta   90.00
_cell.angle_gamma   90.00
#
_symmetry.space_group_name_H-M   'P 1'
#
loop_
_entity.id
_entity.type
_entity.pdbx_description
1 polymer ?
#
loop_
_entity_poly.entity_id
_entity_poly.type
_entity_poly.pdbx_seq_one_letter_code
_entity_poly.pdbx_strand_id
1 'polypeptide(L)'
;MPTMTEMANDVKTKYFSQTFDNLLKLGDSEKAKDMDIDKTFKDIEGFIEYTYATNNPNRKQESITTHQLRNVFSKIVGVKEVSELKMIRPNLAYISARQSNKKAKEFMSFVDLLIQNVNSKEQLESFKKTMEAFVAYHKFHK
;
A
#
# COMPACT_ATOMS: atom_id res chain seq x y z
N MET A 1 -14.95 16.19 2.42
CA MET A 1 -13.98 15.25 1.81
C MET A 1 -13.95 14.01 2.69
N PRO A 2 -13.83 12.79 2.12
CA PRO A 2 -13.71 11.58 2.92
C PRO A 2 -12.45 11.62 3.79
N THR A 3 -12.54 11.04 4.97
CA THR A 3 -11.44 10.85 5.92
C THR A 3 -10.42 9.85 5.38
N MET A 4 -9.21 9.83 5.94
CA MET A 4 -8.21 8.83 5.57
C MET A 4 -8.69 7.39 5.81
N THR A 5 -9.45 7.17 6.89
CA THR A 5 -10.02 5.86 7.23
C THR A 5 -11.06 5.40 6.22
N GLU A 6 -11.97 6.29 5.82
CA GLU A 6 -12.98 5.98 4.79
C GLU A 6 -12.31 5.62 3.46
N MET A 7 -11.35 6.43 3.00
CA MET A 7 -10.61 6.13 1.76
C MET A 7 -9.88 4.78 1.82
N ALA A 8 -9.27 4.44 2.96
CA ALA A 8 -8.57 3.17 3.12
C ALA A 8 -9.55 1.97 3.09
N ASN A 9 -10.71 2.11 3.73
CA ASN A 9 -11.73 1.07 3.75
C ASN A 9 -12.38 0.89 2.37
N ASP A 10 -12.56 1.95 1.60
CA ASP A 10 -13.02 1.88 0.21
C ASP A 10 -12.03 1.08 -0.65
N VAL A 11 -10.73 1.35 -0.52
CA VAL A 11 -9.68 0.58 -1.21
C VAL A 11 -9.69 -0.89 -0.77
N LYS A 12 -9.73 -1.15 0.54
CA LYS A 12 -9.81 -2.51 1.09
C LYS A 12 -11.00 -3.26 0.50
N THR A 13 -12.18 -2.65 0.50
CA THR A 13 -13.42 -3.29 0.02
C THR A 13 -13.37 -3.54 -1.49
N LYS A 14 -12.84 -2.58 -2.25
CA LYS A 14 -12.82 -2.65 -3.71
C LYS A 14 -11.79 -3.62 -4.27
N TYR A 15 -10.59 -3.67 -3.70
CA TYR A 15 -9.47 -4.42 -4.26
C TYR A 15 -9.04 -5.62 -3.42
N PHE A 16 -9.24 -5.57 -2.09
CA PHE A 16 -8.65 -6.54 -1.16
C PHE A 16 -9.69 -7.17 -0.23
N SER A 17 -10.96 -7.24 -0.62
CA SER A 17 -12.04 -7.77 0.23
C SER A 17 -11.78 -9.22 0.68
N GLN A 18 -11.12 -10.01 -0.16
CA GLN A 18 -10.78 -11.41 0.11
C GLN A 18 -9.29 -11.64 0.43
N THR A 19 -8.43 -10.66 0.15
CA THR A 19 -6.96 -10.82 0.18
C THR A 19 -6.27 -9.85 1.12
N PHE A 20 -7.01 -9.02 1.88
CA PHE A 20 -6.41 -8.05 2.80
C PHE A 20 -5.47 -8.71 3.81
N ASP A 21 -5.90 -9.81 4.43
CA ASP A 21 -5.08 -10.51 5.44
C ASP A 21 -3.82 -11.13 4.83
N ASN A 22 -3.86 -11.48 3.54
CA ASN A 22 -2.72 -12.04 2.80
C ASN A 22 -1.57 -11.03 2.72
N LEU A 23 -1.88 -9.73 2.62
CA LEU A 23 -0.90 -8.63 2.58
C LEU A 23 -0.06 -8.55 3.87
N LEU A 24 -0.53 -9.14 4.97
CA LEU A 24 0.17 -9.17 6.27
C LEU A 24 0.78 -10.53 6.57
N LYS A 25 0.79 -11.44 5.59
CA LYS A 25 1.33 -12.80 5.67
C LYS A 25 2.28 -13.14 4.50
N LEU A 26 2.48 -12.23 3.55
CA LEU A 26 3.40 -12.45 2.41
C LEU A 26 4.83 -12.77 2.88
N GLY A 27 5.42 -13.81 2.31
CA GLY A 27 6.80 -14.22 2.62
C GLY A 27 6.93 -15.09 3.88
N ASP A 28 5.86 -15.29 4.65
CA ASP A 28 5.79 -16.32 5.70
C ASP A 28 5.28 -17.62 5.06
N SER A 29 6.20 -18.54 4.74
CA SER A 29 5.87 -19.79 4.04
C SER A 29 4.92 -20.71 4.83
N GLU A 30 4.82 -20.56 6.15
CA GLU A 30 3.89 -21.35 6.96
C GLU A 30 2.49 -20.76 6.93
N LYS A 31 2.37 -19.43 7.05
CA LYS A 31 1.07 -18.73 6.97
C LYS A 31 0.53 -18.55 5.56
N ALA A 32 1.40 -18.70 4.55
CA ALA A 32 1.05 -18.62 3.14
C ALA A 32 0.43 -19.92 2.58
N LYS A 33 0.40 -21.01 3.35
CA LYS A 33 -0.13 -22.31 2.89
C LYS A 33 -1.60 -22.26 2.47
N ASP A 34 -2.39 -21.43 3.13
CA ASP A 34 -3.82 -21.27 2.87
C ASP A 34 -4.13 -19.99 2.06
N MET A 35 -3.09 -19.32 1.56
CA MET A 35 -3.24 -18.07 0.81
C MET A 35 -3.35 -18.34 -0.68
N ASP A 36 -4.31 -17.69 -1.31
CA ASP A 36 -4.30 -17.51 -2.77
C ASP A 36 -3.30 -16.40 -3.13
N ILE A 37 -2.02 -16.78 -3.27
CA ILE A 37 -0.92 -15.86 -3.56
C ILE A 37 -1.09 -15.21 -4.94
N ASP A 38 -1.49 -15.97 -5.94
CA ASP A 38 -1.68 -15.47 -7.30
C ASP A 38 -2.80 -14.44 -7.36
N LYS A 39 -3.93 -14.71 -6.70
CA LYS A 39 -5.00 -13.71 -6.56
C LYS A 39 -4.52 -12.49 -5.80
N THR A 40 -3.72 -12.67 -4.74
CA THR A 40 -3.18 -11.54 -3.97
C THR A 40 -2.34 -10.63 -4.86
N PHE A 41 -1.43 -11.17 -5.65
CA PHE A 41 -0.63 -10.37 -6.58
C PHE A 41 -1.46 -9.74 -7.70
N LYS A 42 -2.49 -10.43 -8.20
CA LYS A 42 -3.44 -9.86 -9.15
C LYS A 42 -4.24 -8.69 -8.57
N ASP A 43 -4.68 -8.78 -7.32
CA ASP A 43 -5.37 -7.70 -6.62
C ASP A 43 -4.42 -6.51 -6.37
N ILE A 44 -3.15 -6.77 -6.04
CA ILE A 44 -2.11 -5.74 -5.95
C ILE A 44 -1.91 -5.05 -7.30
N GLU A 45 -1.71 -5.80 -8.38
CA GLU A 45 -1.54 -5.27 -9.73
C GLU A 45 -2.73 -4.39 -10.12
N GLY A 46 -3.95 -4.89 -9.97
CA GLY A 46 -5.17 -4.13 -10.29
C GLY A 46 -5.35 -2.86 -9.45
N PHE A 47 -4.96 -2.89 -8.17
CA PHE A 47 -4.95 -1.68 -7.35
C PHE A 47 -3.93 -0.66 -7.86
N ILE A 48 -2.70 -1.11 -8.14
CA ILE A 48 -1.64 -0.23 -8.66
C ILE A 48 -2.04 0.34 -10.02
N GLU A 49 -2.50 -0.49 -10.96
CA GLU A 49 -3.01 -0.05 -12.27
C GLU A 49 -4.09 1.02 -12.11
N TYR A 50 -5.05 0.83 -11.20
CA TYR A 50 -6.05 1.86 -10.90
C TYR A 50 -5.43 3.19 -10.48
N THR A 51 -4.35 3.19 -9.68
CA THR A 51 -3.69 4.44 -9.27
C THR A 51 -3.14 5.21 -10.47
N TYR A 52 -2.75 4.50 -11.54
CA TYR A 52 -2.25 5.06 -12.79
C TYR A 52 -3.33 5.41 -13.80
N ALA A 53 -4.44 4.67 -13.81
CA ALA A 53 -5.49 4.79 -14.81
C ALA A 53 -5.94 6.26 -14.93
N THR A 54 -5.78 6.86 -16.10
CA THR A 54 -6.32 8.18 -16.40
C THR A 54 -7.33 8.02 -17.53
N ASN A 55 -8.51 8.62 -17.36
CA ASN A 55 -9.50 8.71 -18.44
C ASN A 55 -9.15 9.84 -19.43
N ASN A 56 -8.00 10.50 -19.26
CA ASN A 56 -7.58 11.65 -20.06
C ASN A 56 -6.08 11.58 -20.38
N PRO A 57 -5.69 11.37 -21.66
CA PRO A 57 -4.29 11.24 -22.06
C PRO A 57 -3.47 12.53 -21.86
N ASN A 58 -4.12 13.67 -21.60
CA ASN A 58 -3.47 14.97 -21.40
C ASN A 58 -3.33 15.39 -19.93
N ARG A 59 -3.73 14.55 -18.96
CA ARG A 59 -3.57 14.87 -17.52
C ARG A 59 -2.27 14.29 -16.97
N LYS A 60 -1.60 15.10 -16.13
CA LYS A 60 -0.48 14.64 -15.29
C LYS A 60 -0.93 13.44 -14.46
N GLN A 61 -0.03 12.47 -14.34
CA GLN A 61 -0.13 11.25 -13.53
C GLN A 61 -0.99 11.47 -12.28
N GLU A 62 -2.10 10.73 -12.18
CA GLU A 62 -2.99 10.77 -11.02
C GLU A 62 -2.48 9.89 -9.86
N SER A 63 -1.39 9.14 -10.08
CA SER A 63 -0.76 8.29 -9.09
C SER A 63 0.24 9.04 -8.20
N ILE A 64 0.64 8.40 -7.11
CA ILE A 64 1.86 8.72 -6.38
C ILE A 64 3.06 8.68 -7.34
N THR A 65 3.97 9.65 -7.27
CA THR A 65 5.18 9.62 -8.08
C THR A 65 6.15 8.54 -7.58
N THR A 66 6.99 8.00 -8.47
CA THR A 66 8.01 7.02 -8.07
C THR A 66 8.93 7.54 -6.96
N HIS A 67 9.25 8.84 -6.97
CA HIS A 67 10.08 9.44 -5.94
C HIS A 67 9.38 9.42 -4.58
N GLN A 68 8.09 9.79 -4.53
CA GLN A 68 7.30 9.73 -3.30
C GLN A 68 7.16 8.28 -2.78
N LEU A 69 6.85 7.32 -3.67
CA LEU A 69 6.73 5.92 -3.29
C LEU A 69 8.05 5.36 -2.76
N ARG A 70 9.17 5.62 -3.45
CA ARG A 70 10.51 5.20 -3.00
C ARG A 70 10.87 5.83 -1.67
N ASN A 71 10.58 7.12 -1.46
CA ASN A 71 10.87 7.78 -0.19
C ASN A 71 10.10 7.16 0.98
N VAL A 72 8.83 6.78 0.77
CA VAL A 72 8.04 6.05 1.78
C VAL A 72 8.62 4.66 2.01
N PHE A 73 8.91 3.91 0.94
CA PHE A 73 9.49 2.57 1.02
C PHE A 73 10.84 2.56 1.74
N SER A 74 11.74 3.49 1.43
CA SER A 74 13.06 3.60 2.07
C SER A 74 12.97 3.83 3.58
N LYS A 75 11.92 4.50 4.07
CA LYS A 75 11.67 4.65 5.51
C LYS A 75 11.21 3.34 6.14
N ILE A 76 10.38 2.57 5.42
CA ILE A 76 9.80 1.32 5.91
C ILE A 76 10.82 0.18 5.93
N VAL A 77 11.64 0.04 4.89
CA VAL A 77 12.56 -1.10 4.76
C VAL A 77 13.60 -1.17 5.89
N GLY A 78 14.00 -0.02 6.44
CA GLY A 78 14.94 0.09 7.55
C GLY A 78 14.34 -0.15 8.94
N VAL A 79 13.02 -0.23 9.06
CA VAL A 79 12.32 -0.43 10.34
C VAL A 79 12.60 -1.83 10.88
N LYS A 80 12.92 -1.93 12.18
CA LYS A 80 13.19 -3.21 12.85
C LYS A 80 12.07 -3.62 13.79
N GLU A 81 11.39 -2.65 14.38
CA GLU A 81 10.34 -2.88 15.38
C GLU A 81 8.96 -2.36 14.93
N VAL A 82 7.89 -3.01 15.40
CA VAL A 82 6.51 -2.62 15.08
C VAL A 82 6.20 -1.20 15.56
N SER A 83 6.73 -0.80 16.72
CA SER A 83 6.56 0.55 17.27
C SER A 83 7.15 1.62 16.35
N GLU A 84 8.34 1.38 15.81
CA GLU A 84 9.00 2.27 14.83
C GLU A 84 8.16 2.41 13.56
N LEU A 85 7.57 1.30 13.07
CA LEU A 85 6.68 1.35 11.92
C LEU A 85 5.47 2.26 12.19
N LYS A 86 4.85 2.12 13.36
CA LYS A 86 3.69 2.92 13.78
C LYS A 86 4.03 4.42 13.88
N MET A 87 5.29 4.77 14.15
CA MET A 87 5.75 6.17 14.18
C MET A 87 5.84 6.82 12.79
N ILE A 88 5.76 6.06 11.69
CA ILE A 88 5.77 6.62 10.32
C ILE A 88 4.41 7.22 9.95
N ARG A 89 3.32 6.84 10.63
CA ARG A 89 1.95 7.23 10.31
C ARG A 89 1.71 8.75 10.23
N PRO A 90 2.19 9.60 11.16
CA PRO A 90 2.03 11.05 11.04
C PRO A 90 2.70 11.62 9.77
N ASN A 91 3.82 11.04 9.35
CA ASN A 91 4.49 11.45 8.12
C ASN A 91 3.67 11.05 6.87
N LEU A 92 3.06 9.87 6.86
CA LEU A 92 2.14 9.44 5.80
C LEU A 92 0.91 10.35 5.70
N ALA A 93 0.31 10.70 6.84
CA ALA A 93 -0.81 11.63 6.88
C ALA A 93 -0.43 13.00 6.30
N TYR A 94 0.75 13.53 6.65
CA TYR A 94 1.26 14.78 6.09
C TYR A 94 1.48 14.70 4.58
N ILE A 95 2.10 13.62 4.07
CA ILE A 95 2.33 13.45 2.63
C ILE A 95 1.00 13.30 1.89
N SER A 96 0.03 12.56 2.45
CA SER A 96 -1.32 12.38 1.89
C SER A 96 -2.06 13.71 1.81
N ALA A 97 -2.05 14.51 2.89
CA ALA A 97 -2.68 15.83 2.92
C ALA A 97 -2.13 16.79 1.85
N ARG A 98 -0.84 16.66 1.51
CA ARG A 98 -0.18 17.45 0.46
C ARG A 98 -0.47 16.99 -0.96
N GLN A 99 -1.06 15.81 -1.16
CA GLN A 99 -1.44 15.38 -2.50
C GLN A 99 -2.68 16.18 -2.96
N SER A 100 -2.67 16.65 -4.21
CA SER A 100 -3.88 17.16 -4.86
C SER A 100 -4.71 16.02 -5.46
N ASN A 101 -4.09 14.88 -5.75
CA ASN A 101 -4.76 13.76 -6.41
C ASN A 101 -5.45 12.81 -5.42
N LYS A 102 -6.72 12.48 -5.70
CA LYS A 102 -7.52 11.52 -4.93
C LYS A 102 -6.88 10.13 -4.86
N LYS A 103 -6.39 9.57 -5.96
CA LYS A 103 -5.80 8.22 -6.02
C LYS A 103 -4.50 8.13 -5.22
N ALA A 104 -3.68 9.18 -5.26
CA ALA A 104 -2.50 9.27 -4.40
C ALA A 104 -2.88 9.32 -2.90
N LYS A 105 -3.98 9.99 -2.54
CA LYS A 105 -4.51 9.98 -1.16
C LYS A 105 -5.02 8.59 -0.76
N GLU A 106 -5.78 7.94 -1.64
CA GLU A 106 -6.28 6.57 -1.44
C GLU A 106 -5.14 5.58 -1.20
N PHE A 107 -4.07 5.66 -2.01
CA PHE A 107 -2.86 4.85 -1.81
C PHE A 107 -2.22 5.07 -0.44
N MET A 108 -1.97 6.31 -0.05
CA MET A 108 -1.35 6.62 1.24
C MET A 108 -2.23 6.21 2.42
N SER A 109 -3.53 6.41 2.31
CA SER A 109 -4.53 5.96 3.28
C SER A 109 -4.53 4.45 3.43
N PHE A 110 -4.44 3.71 2.33
CA PHE A 110 -4.39 2.25 2.37
C PHE A 110 -3.08 1.73 3.02
N VAL A 111 -1.95 2.37 2.73
CA VAL A 111 -0.67 2.06 3.40
C VAL A 111 -0.76 2.31 4.92
N ASP A 112 -1.40 3.41 5.36
CA ASP A 112 -1.62 3.66 6.79
C ASP A 112 -2.49 2.57 7.43
N LEU A 113 -3.55 2.12 6.75
CA LEU A 113 -4.40 1.03 7.23
C LEU A 113 -3.60 -0.28 7.38
N LEU A 114 -2.70 -0.60 6.44
CA LEU A 114 -1.82 -1.77 6.59
C LEU A 114 -0.92 -1.64 7.82
N ILE A 115 -0.29 -0.48 8.03
CA ILE A 115 0.57 -0.23 9.20
C ILE A 115 -0.20 -0.40 10.51
N GLN A 116 -1.46 0.04 10.58
CA GLN A 116 -2.32 -0.13 11.77
C GLN A 116 -2.52 -1.61 12.13
N ASN A 117 -2.52 -2.49 11.14
CA ASN A 117 -2.77 -3.92 11.33
C ASN A 117 -1.49 -4.76 11.51
N VAL A 118 -0.31 -4.13 11.46
CA VAL A 118 0.96 -4.78 11.83
C VAL A 118 1.11 -4.79 13.35
N ASN A 119 1.08 -5.99 13.93
CA ASN A 119 1.10 -6.22 15.38
C ASN A 119 2.19 -7.21 15.82
N SER A 120 2.90 -7.84 14.89
CA SER A 120 4.03 -8.72 15.18
C SER A 120 5.21 -8.46 14.24
N LYS A 121 6.37 -9.00 14.60
CA LYS A 121 7.60 -8.89 13.79
C LYS A 121 7.45 -9.60 12.44
N GLU A 122 6.76 -10.73 12.42
CA GLU A 122 6.47 -11.50 11.21
C GLU A 122 5.55 -10.71 10.27
N GLN A 123 4.54 -10.02 10.83
CA GLN A 123 3.67 -9.13 10.05
C GLN A 123 4.42 -7.90 9.53
N LEU A 124 5.41 -7.39 10.26
CA LEU A 124 6.28 -6.32 9.79
C LEU A 124 7.09 -6.76 8.56
N GLU A 125 7.70 -7.95 8.61
CA GLU A 125 8.43 -8.49 7.46
C GLU A 125 7.48 -8.75 6.27
N SER A 126 6.28 -9.26 6.54
CA SER A 126 5.26 -9.44 5.51
C SER A 126 4.80 -8.11 4.89
N PHE A 127 4.63 -7.08 5.71
CA PHE A 127 4.31 -5.73 5.25
C PHE A 127 5.42 -5.16 4.34
N LYS A 128 6.70 -5.40 4.67
CA LYS A 128 7.81 -5.00 3.79
C LYS A 128 7.71 -5.68 2.43
N LYS A 129 7.37 -6.98 2.38
CA LYS A 129 7.15 -7.72 1.13
C LYS A 129 5.97 -7.17 0.32
N THR A 130 4.87 -6.80 0.98
CA THR A 130 3.76 -6.10 0.33
C THR A 130 4.19 -4.76 -0.28
N MET A 131 4.98 -3.98 0.46
CA MET A 131 5.49 -2.71 -0.04
C MET A 131 6.49 -2.88 -1.20
N GLU A 132 7.32 -3.93 -1.18
CA GLU A 132 8.17 -4.32 -2.31
C GLU A 132 7.32 -4.62 -3.56
N ALA A 133 6.25 -5.39 -3.41
CA ALA A 133 5.32 -5.69 -4.51
C ALA A 133 4.67 -4.41 -5.06
N PHE A 134 4.19 -3.50 -4.19
CA PHE A 134 3.68 -2.19 -4.63
C PHE A 134 4.70 -1.41 -5.45
N VAL A 135 5.96 -1.37 -5.02
CA VAL A 135 7.05 -0.69 -5.76
C VAL A 135 7.31 -1.38 -7.10
N ALA A 136 7.30 -2.71 -7.15
CA ALA A 136 7.55 -3.48 -8.36
C ALA A 136 6.47 -3.24 -9.42
N TYR A 137 5.19 -3.41 -9.07
CA TYR A 137 4.07 -3.13 -9.99
C TYR A 137 3.97 -1.65 -10.33
N HIS A 138 4.29 -0.75 -9.40
CA HIS A 138 4.34 0.69 -9.70
C HIS A 138 5.40 1.00 -10.75
N LYS A 139 6.54 0.31 -10.72
CA LYS A 139 7.57 0.44 -11.76
C LYS A 139 7.14 -0.21 -13.08
N PHE A 140 6.39 -1.30 -13.05
CA PHE A 140 5.92 -2.00 -14.25
C PHE A 140 4.93 -1.18 -15.08
N HIS A 141 3.97 -0.50 -14.44
CA HIS A 141 2.95 0.30 -15.13
C HIS A 141 3.37 1.75 -15.47
N LYS A 142 4.57 2.17 -15.05
CA LYS A 142 5.08 3.52 -15.33
C LYS A 142 5.81 3.59 -16.66
#